data_AF-A0A0G4HFF6-F1
#
_entry.id   AF-A0A0G4HFF6-F1
#
_cell.length_a   1.000
_cell.length_b   1.000
_cell.length_c   1.000
_cell.angle_alpha   90.00
_cell.angle_beta   90.00
_cell.angle_gamma   90.00
#
_symmetry.space_group_name_H-M   'P 1'
#
loop_
_entity.id
_entity.type
_entity.pdbx_description
1 polymer ?
#
loop_
_entity_poly.entity_id
_entity_poly.type
_entity_poly.pdbx_seq_one_letter_code
_entity_poly.pdbx_strand_id
1 'polypeptide(L)'
;MRVKVRQPPGARRWSLVVGVFGATAMISFFVGLTQLPLGDAVAVYSTTPLFAAVVARVWLGERMHWLSWIAGLVTVLGVIVIASPRFLSPVLETIGLPPSDLDKGDKAVVPRMGGVGFVLFASAMASIALTTIRKLKNASPSTPVLAMSTCTVFVSLVVMVGWDQMRPSWEDLRRVPLLEGWGSALAAGLCSGGAQVLMSLALQLEKAGPATFAMTLDTVFAFIFQVTILGTPLGLGSVVGSVMTLGAVFLLVAVKLWSSSGASRGEESERKKRKRKESRNQSGRGGTLGTFSVSGRKEERVTEEEEEEEEGIVVAEEGEEMDSQGEEEEEEEGEQGTREQSDPLASESDDVIAIEQIERGTEE
;
A
#
# COMPACT_ATOMS: atom_id res chain seq x y z
N MET A 1 -22.47 25.47 -3.96
CA MET A 1 -21.02 25.60 -3.73
C MET A 1 -20.29 24.40 -4.34
N ARG A 2 -19.59 24.56 -5.47
CA ARG A 2 -18.63 23.55 -5.93
C ARG A 2 -17.30 23.88 -5.28
N VAL A 3 -16.90 23.15 -4.25
CA VAL A 3 -15.54 23.22 -3.73
C VAL A 3 -14.64 22.67 -4.83
N LYS A 4 -14.00 23.57 -5.59
CA LYS A 4 -13.04 23.20 -6.63
C LYS A 4 -11.78 22.74 -5.91
N VAL A 5 -11.72 21.46 -5.56
CA VAL A 5 -10.52 20.84 -4.98
C VAL A 5 -9.41 20.93 -6.03
N ARG A 6 -8.56 21.95 -5.93
CA ARG A 6 -7.43 22.17 -6.83
C ARG A 6 -6.38 21.10 -6.48
N GLN A 7 -6.36 20.04 -7.27
CA GLN A 7 -5.38 18.96 -7.12
C GLN A 7 -3.96 19.53 -7.30
N PRO A 8 -2.99 19.15 -6.46
CA PRO A 8 -1.61 19.59 -6.65
C PRO A 8 -1.04 19.06 -7.97
N PRO A 9 -0.13 19.81 -8.65
CA PRO A 9 0.53 19.34 -9.87
C PRO A 9 1.25 18.01 -9.58
N GLY A 10 0.94 16.96 -10.36
CA GLY A 10 1.48 15.61 -10.17
C GLY A 10 0.61 14.64 -9.36
N ALA A 11 -0.48 15.08 -8.70
CA ALA A 11 -1.38 14.21 -7.94
C ALA A 11 -1.99 13.06 -8.77
N ARG A 12 -2.24 13.33 -10.06
CA ARG A 12 -2.74 12.31 -11.00
C ARG A 12 -1.74 11.17 -11.21
N ARG A 13 -0.45 11.48 -11.36
CA ARG A 13 0.60 10.47 -11.55
C ARG A 13 0.72 9.58 -10.33
N TRP A 14 0.73 10.17 -9.13
CA TRP A 14 0.77 9.40 -7.89
C TRP A 14 -0.51 8.60 -7.65
N SER A 15 -1.68 9.13 -8.03
CA SER A 15 -2.95 8.39 -7.96
C SER A 15 -2.94 7.16 -8.87
N LEU A 16 -2.33 7.24 -10.05
CA LEU A 16 -2.16 6.08 -10.94
C LEU A 16 -1.22 5.03 -10.34
N VAL A 17 -0.13 5.45 -9.68
CA VAL A 17 0.75 4.54 -8.95
C VAL A 17 -0.04 3.81 -7.86
N VAL A 18 -0.79 4.54 -7.03
CA VAL A 18 -1.70 3.92 -6.04
C VAL A 18 -2.67 2.95 -6.71
N GLY A 19 -3.22 3.33 -7.86
CA GLY A 19 -4.20 2.53 -8.57
C GLY A 19 -3.65 1.20 -9.08
N VAL A 20 -2.50 1.22 -9.75
CA VAL A 20 -1.87 0.01 -10.32
C VAL A 20 -1.39 -0.94 -9.23
N PHE A 21 -0.64 -0.44 -8.24
CA PHE A 21 -0.11 -1.26 -7.16
C PHE A 21 -1.21 -1.74 -6.21
N GLY A 22 -2.21 -0.89 -5.92
CA GLY A 22 -3.36 -1.25 -5.12
C GLY A 22 -4.24 -2.30 -5.79
N ALA A 23 -4.53 -2.14 -7.09
CA ALA A 23 -5.30 -3.12 -7.86
C ALA A 23 -4.60 -4.49 -7.90
N THR A 24 -3.30 -4.48 -8.18
CA THR A 24 -2.47 -5.71 -8.22
C THR A 24 -2.47 -6.40 -6.86
N ALA A 25 -2.34 -5.63 -5.77
CA ALA A 25 -2.41 -6.14 -4.41
C ALA A 25 -3.78 -6.78 -4.11
N MET A 26 -4.87 -6.09 -4.41
CA MET A 26 -6.22 -6.60 -4.17
C MET A 26 -6.48 -7.90 -4.91
N ILE A 27 -6.16 -7.97 -6.21
CA ILE A 27 -6.39 -9.19 -7.00
C ILE A 27 -5.56 -10.35 -6.48
N SER A 28 -4.28 -10.11 -6.16
CA SER A 28 -3.40 -11.15 -5.60
C SER A 28 -3.89 -11.63 -4.23
N PHE A 29 -4.44 -10.72 -3.41
CA PHE A 29 -5.04 -11.07 -2.12
C PHE A 29 -6.29 -11.94 -2.29
N PHE A 30 -7.19 -11.58 -3.21
CA PHE A 30 -8.37 -12.39 -3.51
C PHE A 30 -8.02 -13.76 -4.07
N VAL A 31 -7.00 -13.85 -4.95
CA VAL A 31 -6.48 -15.15 -5.38
C VAL A 31 -5.95 -15.94 -4.18
N GLY A 32 -5.20 -15.31 -3.27
CA GLY A 32 -4.76 -15.94 -2.03
C GLY A 32 -5.89 -16.44 -1.13
N LEU A 33 -6.99 -15.69 -1.01
CA LEU A 33 -8.19 -16.08 -0.25
C LEU A 33 -8.87 -17.33 -0.79
N THR A 34 -8.79 -17.61 -2.10
CA THR A 34 -9.34 -18.87 -2.66
C THR A 34 -8.50 -20.10 -2.30
N GLN A 35 -7.32 -19.90 -1.70
CA GLN A 35 -6.30 -20.95 -1.47
C GLN A 35 -5.94 -21.10 0.01
N LEU A 36 -6.41 -20.18 0.85
CA LEU A 36 -6.14 -20.10 2.29
C LEU A 36 -7.42 -19.74 3.02
N PRO A 37 -7.66 -20.29 4.22
CA PRO A 37 -8.78 -19.84 5.03
C PRO A 37 -8.60 -18.37 5.41
N LEU A 38 -9.74 -17.69 5.61
CA LEU A 38 -9.82 -16.24 5.80
C LEU A 38 -8.82 -15.68 6.83
N GLY A 39 -8.72 -16.31 8.00
CA GLY A 39 -7.84 -15.88 9.08
C GLY A 39 -6.36 -15.97 8.71
N ASP A 40 -5.95 -17.04 8.03
CA ASP A 40 -4.56 -17.21 7.57
C ASP A 40 -4.18 -16.18 6.51
N ALA A 41 -5.08 -15.96 5.54
CA ALA A 41 -4.86 -14.96 4.50
C ALA A 41 -4.72 -13.55 5.09
N VAL A 42 -5.62 -13.16 6.00
CA VAL A 42 -5.56 -11.83 6.63
C VAL A 42 -4.35 -11.72 7.58
N ALA A 43 -3.99 -12.78 8.30
CA ALA A 43 -2.80 -12.79 9.16
C ALA A 43 -1.50 -12.62 8.39
N VAL A 44 -1.36 -13.27 7.22
CA VAL A 44 -0.22 -13.04 6.32
C VAL A 44 -0.31 -11.64 5.71
N TYR A 45 -1.51 -11.17 5.36
CA TYR A 45 -1.69 -9.82 4.81
C TYR A 45 -1.35 -8.70 5.80
N SER A 46 -1.48 -8.97 7.11
CA SER A 46 -1.09 -8.07 8.20
C SER A 46 0.40 -7.71 8.19
N THR A 47 1.22 -8.39 7.39
CA THR A 47 2.64 -8.05 7.18
C THR A 47 2.86 -6.79 6.32
N THR A 48 1.81 -6.27 5.67
CA THR A 48 1.84 -5.05 4.85
C THR A 48 2.56 -3.86 5.51
N PRO A 49 2.39 -3.55 6.82
CA PRO A 49 3.10 -2.45 7.47
C PRO A 49 4.60 -2.65 7.59
N LEU A 50 5.08 -3.90 7.66
CA LEU A 50 6.51 -4.21 7.68
C LEU A 50 7.13 -3.93 6.31
N PHE A 51 6.48 -4.38 5.23
CA PHE A 51 6.86 -4.00 3.87
C PHE A 51 6.80 -2.48 3.69
N ALA A 52 5.77 -1.82 4.24
CA ALA A 52 5.62 -0.37 4.15
C ALA A 52 6.74 0.37 4.88
N ALA A 53 7.25 -0.16 6.00
CA ALA A 53 8.40 0.41 6.70
C ALA A 53 9.68 0.30 5.85
N VAL A 54 9.89 -0.82 5.16
CA VAL A 54 11.02 -1.01 4.24
C VAL A 54 10.92 -0.06 3.03
N VAL A 55 9.75 0.01 2.39
CA VAL A 55 9.50 0.94 1.27
C VAL A 55 9.68 2.39 1.72
N ALA A 56 9.18 2.75 2.90
CA ALA A 56 9.35 4.10 3.45
C ALA A 56 10.82 4.43 3.72
N ARG A 57 11.62 3.46 4.19
CA ARG A 57 13.08 3.67 4.33
C ARG A 57 13.75 3.97 3.00
N VAL A 58 13.39 3.27 1.93
CA VAL A 58 13.98 3.46 0.59
C VAL A 58 13.49 4.75 -0.08
N TRP A 59 12.20 5.05 -0.01
CA TRP A 59 11.60 6.19 -0.72
C TRP A 59 11.55 7.50 0.07
N LEU A 60 11.43 7.44 1.40
CA LEU A 60 11.35 8.62 2.26
C LEU A 60 12.63 8.82 3.08
N GLY A 61 13.60 7.90 3.02
CA GLY A 61 14.84 8.00 3.78
C GLY A 61 14.67 7.79 5.30
N GLU A 62 13.57 7.20 5.75
CA GLU A 62 13.30 6.99 7.18
C GLU A 62 14.37 6.07 7.83
N ARG A 63 14.85 6.45 9.02
CA ARG A 63 15.78 5.61 9.79
C ARG A 63 15.01 4.48 10.47
N MET A 64 15.33 3.22 10.13
CA MET A 64 14.79 2.05 10.82
C MET A 64 15.51 1.85 12.14
N HIS A 65 14.74 1.62 13.19
CA HIS A 65 15.27 1.20 14.47
C HIS A 65 15.65 -0.29 14.41
N TRP A 66 16.64 -0.73 15.20
CA TRP A 66 17.12 -2.11 15.17
C TRP A 66 16.02 -3.15 15.51
N LEU A 67 15.06 -2.77 16.37
CA LEU A 67 13.88 -3.58 16.70
C LEU A 67 13.00 -3.90 15.48
N SER A 68 13.04 -3.08 14.42
CA SER A 68 12.33 -3.37 13.17
C SER A 68 12.88 -4.62 12.46
N TRP A 69 14.18 -4.92 12.62
CA TRP A 69 14.77 -6.16 12.09
C TRP A 69 14.33 -7.39 12.85
N ILE A 70 14.23 -7.29 14.18
CA ILE A 70 13.70 -8.38 15.02
C ILE A 70 12.23 -8.62 14.69
N ALA A 71 11.42 -7.56 14.57
CA ALA A 71 10.04 -7.68 14.12
C ALA A 71 9.96 -8.40 12.77
N GLY A 72 10.78 -8.00 11.79
CA GLY A 72 10.87 -8.69 10.49
C GLY A 72 11.19 -10.18 10.61
N LEU A 73 12.17 -10.57 11.45
CA LEU A 73 12.52 -11.98 11.66
C LEU A 73 11.37 -12.77 12.29
N VAL A 74 10.73 -12.22 13.33
CA VAL A 74 9.58 -12.85 13.99
C VAL A 74 8.41 -13.01 13.02
N THR A 75 8.17 -12.03 12.15
CA THR A 75 7.15 -12.13 11.11
C THR A 75 7.45 -13.23 10.10
N VAL A 76 8.70 -13.34 9.62
CA VAL A 76 9.09 -14.42 8.70
C VAL A 76 8.84 -15.78 9.34
N LEU A 77 9.20 -15.96 10.61
CA LEU A 77 8.92 -17.19 11.34
C LEU A 77 7.42 -17.46 11.46
N GLY A 78 6.62 -16.45 11.83
CA GLY A 78 5.17 -16.57 11.92
C GLY A 78 4.53 -16.97 10.58
N VAL A 79 4.97 -16.37 9.47
CA VAL A 79 4.51 -16.72 8.12
C VAL A 79 4.90 -18.14 7.73
N ILE A 80 6.11 -18.60 8.09
CA ILE A 80 6.53 -20.00 7.85
C ILE A 80 5.63 -20.97 8.60
N VAL A 81 5.26 -20.65 9.85
CA VAL A 81 4.33 -21.46 10.65
C VAL A 81 2.92 -21.47 10.03
N ILE A 82 2.43 -20.34 9.50
CA ILE A 82 1.13 -20.30 8.80
C ILE A 82 1.16 -21.09 7.50
N ALA A 83 2.26 -20.97 6.74
CA ALA A 83 2.45 -21.64 5.46
C ALA A 83 2.56 -23.16 5.59
N SER A 84 3.01 -23.65 6.76
CA SER A 84 3.24 -25.07 7.07
C SER A 84 3.81 -25.83 5.86
N PRO A 85 5.04 -25.52 5.43
CA PRO A 85 5.59 -26.12 4.23
C PRO A 85 5.72 -27.64 4.40
N ARG A 86 5.61 -28.39 3.29
CA ARG A 86 5.54 -29.87 3.31
C ARG A 86 6.68 -30.54 4.09
N PHE A 87 7.87 -29.94 4.09
CA PHE A 87 9.03 -30.44 4.82
C PHE A 87 8.98 -30.17 6.33
N LEU A 88 8.21 -29.17 6.79
CA LEU A 88 8.00 -28.88 8.22
C LEU A 88 6.71 -29.50 8.78
N SER A 89 5.76 -29.94 7.93
CA SER A 89 4.50 -30.56 8.39
C SER A 89 4.71 -31.66 9.43
N PRO A 90 5.65 -32.62 9.24
CA PRO A 90 5.86 -33.68 10.23
C PRO A 90 6.35 -33.14 11.58
N VAL A 91 7.17 -32.09 11.56
CA VAL A 91 7.71 -31.45 12.78
C VAL A 91 6.60 -30.65 13.48
N LEU A 92 5.83 -29.87 12.74
CA LEU A 92 4.72 -29.08 13.29
C LEU A 92 3.62 -29.96 13.87
N GLU A 93 3.26 -31.05 13.19
CA GLU A 93 2.30 -32.03 13.69
C GLU A 93 2.78 -32.71 14.98
N THR A 94 4.08 -33.05 15.06
CA THR A 94 4.68 -33.60 16.28
C THR A 94 4.62 -32.62 17.46
N ILE A 95 4.71 -31.31 17.18
CA ILE A 95 4.60 -30.23 18.18
C ILE A 95 3.12 -29.87 18.47
N GLY A 96 2.16 -30.50 17.79
CA GLY A 96 0.73 -30.23 17.97
C GLY A 96 0.25 -28.94 17.31
N LEU A 97 0.91 -28.51 16.24
CA LEU A 97 0.61 -27.29 15.48
C LEU A 97 0.13 -27.59 14.05
N PRO A 98 -1.04 -28.23 13.87
CA PRO A 98 -1.59 -28.44 12.53
C PRO A 98 -1.97 -27.09 11.88
N PRO A 99 -1.85 -26.98 10.54
CA PRO A 99 -2.39 -25.85 9.79
C PRO A 99 -3.92 -25.82 9.85
N SER A 100 -4.53 -24.65 9.61
CA SER A 100 -5.99 -24.58 9.48
C SER A 100 -6.46 -25.20 8.17
N ASP A 101 -7.58 -25.89 8.23
CA ASP A 101 -8.26 -26.46 7.06
C ASP A 101 -8.82 -25.36 6.17
N LEU A 102 -8.97 -25.68 4.88
CA LEU A 102 -9.61 -24.79 3.91
C LEU A 102 -11.13 -24.76 4.15
N ASP A 103 -11.77 -23.68 3.73
CA ASP A 103 -13.21 -23.52 3.89
C ASP A 103 -13.98 -24.60 3.12
N LYS A 104 -15.11 -25.08 3.69
CA LYS A 104 -15.83 -26.28 3.21
C LYS A 104 -16.32 -26.20 1.74
N GLY A 105 -16.36 -25.00 1.17
CA GLY A 105 -16.75 -24.76 -0.22
C GLY A 105 -15.58 -24.63 -1.20
N ASP A 106 -14.35 -24.50 -0.72
CA ASP A 106 -13.20 -24.17 -1.55
C ASP A 106 -12.35 -25.40 -1.88
N LYS A 107 -11.80 -25.39 -3.10
CA LYS A 107 -10.82 -26.38 -3.55
C LYS A 107 -9.54 -25.64 -3.90
N ALA A 108 -8.47 -25.91 -3.15
CA ALA A 108 -7.17 -25.34 -3.44
C ALA A 108 -6.69 -25.79 -4.82
N VAL A 109 -6.48 -24.83 -5.71
CA VAL A 109 -5.91 -25.00 -7.05
C VAL A 109 -4.38 -25.01 -6.97
N VAL A 110 -3.81 -24.25 -6.03
CA VAL A 110 -2.37 -24.19 -5.77
C VAL A 110 -2.03 -24.74 -4.38
N PRO A 111 -0.79 -25.23 -4.17
CA PRO A 111 -0.33 -25.61 -2.85
C PRO A 111 -0.45 -24.43 -1.87
N ARG A 112 -0.69 -24.73 -0.59
CA ARG A 112 -0.82 -23.73 0.49
C ARG A 112 0.31 -22.68 0.50
N MET A 113 1.55 -23.10 0.28
CA MET A 113 2.71 -22.18 0.17
C MET A 113 2.57 -21.21 -1.01
N GLY A 114 1.99 -21.65 -2.13
CA GLY A 114 1.68 -20.79 -3.27
C GLY A 114 0.63 -19.75 -2.91
N GLY A 115 -0.43 -20.16 -2.19
CA GLY A 115 -1.42 -19.24 -1.62
C GLY A 115 -0.79 -18.18 -0.72
N VAL A 116 0.09 -18.58 0.20
CA VAL A 116 0.85 -17.65 1.05
C VAL A 116 1.75 -16.72 0.21
N GLY A 117 2.37 -17.25 -0.84
CA GLY A 117 3.16 -16.45 -1.79
C GLY A 117 2.34 -15.34 -2.47
N PHE A 118 1.13 -15.64 -2.92
CA PHE A 118 0.22 -14.63 -3.48
C PHE A 118 -0.15 -13.55 -2.46
N VAL A 119 -0.42 -13.93 -1.21
CA VAL A 119 -0.74 -12.95 -0.15
C VAL A 119 0.47 -12.10 0.23
N LEU A 120 1.67 -12.68 0.32
CA LEU A 120 2.90 -11.91 0.56
C LEU A 120 3.19 -10.92 -0.57
N PHE A 121 3.00 -11.35 -1.82
CA PHE A 121 3.09 -10.46 -2.97
C PHE A 121 2.05 -9.33 -2.89
N ALA A 122 0.82 -9.66 -2.50
CA ALA A 122 -0.23 -8.68 -2.25
C ALA A 122 0.19 -7.66 -1.17
N SER A 123 0.75 -8.11 -0.05
CA SER A 123 1.24 -7.23 1.03
C SER A 123 2.36 -6.30 0.57
N ALA A 124 3.29 -6.80 -0.24
CA ALA A 124 4.36 -5.98 -0.80
C ALA A 124 3.79 -4.89 -1.74
N MET A 125 2.87 -5.24 -2.63
CA MET A 125 2.23 -4.28 -3.54
C MET A 125 1.33 -3.28 -2.80
N ALA A 126 0.57 -3.74 -1.81
CA ALA A 126 -0.25 -2.88 -0.94
C ALA A 126 0.62 -1.88 -0.19
N SER A 127 1.82 -2.28 0.25
CA SER A 127 2.73 -1.39 0.96
C SER A 127 3.19 -0.20 0.11
N ILE A 128 3.41 -0.40 -1.19
CA ILE A 128 3.75 0.67 -2.14
C ILE A 128 2.56 1.61 -2.31
N ALA A 129 1.34 1.07 -2.47
CA ALA A 129 0.12 1.86 -2.58
C ALA A 129 -0.13 2.71 -1.31
N LEU A 130 -0.06 2.09 -0.13
CA LEU A 130 -0.28 2.75 1.16
C LEU A 130 0.78 3.84 1.46
N THR A 131 2.05 3.59 1.13
CA THR A 131 3.10 4.60 1.28
C THR A 131 2.94 5.75 0.28
N THR A 132 2.46 5.46 -0.93
CA THR A 132 2.16 6.48 -1.94
C THR A 132 0.97 7.36 -1.53
N ILE A 133 -0.10 6.79 -0.95
CA ILE A 133 -1.25 7.55 -0.43
C ILE A 133 -0.81 8.64 0.55
N ARG A 134 0.24 8.39 1.35
CA ARG A 134 0.81 9.39 2.28
C ARG A 134 1.43 10.60 1.58
N LYS A 135 1.81 10.49 0.29
CA LYS A 135 2.24 11.63 -0.53
C LYS A 135 1.05 12.42 -1.12
N LEU A 136 -0.16 11.86 -1.08
CA LEU A 136 -1.40 12.47 -1.57
C LEU A 136 -2.26 13.10 -0.45
N LYS A 137 -1.68 13.53 0.67
CA LYS A 137 -2.45 14.11 1.81
C LYS A 137 -3.34 15.29 1.43
N ASN A 138 -2.91 16.10 0.46
CA ASN A 138 -3.62 17.31 0.03
C ASN A 138 -4.58 17.06 -1.15
N ALA A 139 -4.68 15.82 -1.65
CA ALA A 139 -5.57 15.45 -2.73
C ALA A 139 -6.89 14.89 -2.16
N SER A 140 -8.01 15.13 -2.86
CA SER A 140 -9.29 14.51 -2.46
C SER A 140 -9.14 12.99 -2.39
N PRO A 141 -9.56 12.34 -1.28
CA PRO A 141 -9.43 10.89 -1.07
C PRO A 141 -10.15 10.06 -2.14
N SER A 142 -11.17 10.63 -2.79
CA SER A 142 -11.86 9.98 -3.90
C SER A 142 -10.97 9.76 -5.13
N THR A 143 -9.91 10.55 -5.30
CA THR A 143 -9.02 10.49 -6.47
C THR A 143 -8.20 9.19 -6.53
N PRO A 144 -7.42 8.81 -5.48
CA PRO A 144 -6.71 7.55 -5.47
C PRO A 144 -7.65 6.34 -5.46
N VAL A 145 -8.82 6.46 -4.79
CA VAL A 145 -9.82 5.38 -4.77
C VAL A 145 -10.39 5.12 -6.15
N LEU A 146 -10.78 6.16 -6.88
CA LEU A 146 -11.26 6.02 -8.26
C LEU A 146 -10.18 5.41 -9.17
N ALA A 147 -8.92 5.85 -9.05
CA ALA A 147 -7.82 5.28 -9.81
C ALA A 147 -7.59 3.79 -9.49
N MET A 148 -7.71 3.41 -8.22
CA MET A 148 -7.62 2.02 -7.79
C MET A 148 -8.77 1.18 -8.30
N SER A 149 -10.00 1.68 -8.23
CA SER A 149 -11.17 0.96 -8.75
C SER A 149 -11.09 0.78 -10.27
N THR A 150 -10.70 1.79 -11.04
CA THR A 150 -10.56 1.67 -12.50
C THR A 150 -9.45 0.71 -12.89
N CYS A 151 -8.28 0.78 -12.23
CA CYS A 151 -7.20 -0.19 -12.45
C CYS A 151 -7.62 -1.61 -12.04
N THR A 152 -8.38 -1.78 -10.95
CA THR A 152 -8.85 -3.09 -10.50
C THR A 152 -9.81 -3.72 -11.50
N VAL A 153 -10.74 -2.94 -12.07
CA VAL A 153 -11.63 -3.41 -13.14
C VAL A 153 -10.82 -3.87 -14.34
N PHE A 154 -9.83 -3.08 -14.77
CA PHE A 154 -9.00 -3.42 -15.93
C PHE A 154 -8.18 -4.70 -15.69
N VAL A 155 -7.47 -4.81 -14.58
CA VAL A 155 -6.66 -6.01 -14.27
C VAL A 155 -7.56 -7.23 -14.05
N SER A 156 -8.73 -7.07 -13.42
CA SER A 156 -9.69 -8.16 -13.24
C SER A 156 -10.22 -8.67 -14.59
N LEU A 157 -10.52 -7.79 -15.54
CA LEU A 157 -10.89 -8.19 -16.91
C LEU A 157 -9.76 -8.98 -17.59
N VAL A 158 -8.51 -8.52 -17.46
CA VAL A 158 -7.34 -9.22 -18.02
C VAL A 158 -7.19 -10.60 -17.39
N VAL A 159 -7.36 -10.75 -16.08
CA VAL A 159 -7.29 -12.05 -15.39
C VAL A 159 -8.45 -12.97 -15.82
N MET A 160 -9.66 -12.45 -15.91
CA MET A 160 -10.84 -13.21 -16.36
C MET A 160 -10.68 -13.75 -17.79
N VAL A 161 -10.05 -12.96 -18.68
CA VAL A 161 -9.74 -13.37 -20.05
C VAL A 161 -8.50 -14.28 -20.10
N GLY A 162 -7.49 -14.05 -19.27
CA GLY A 162 -6.22 -14.80 -19.31
C GLY A 162 -6.22 -16.14 -18.57
N TRP A 163 -7.16 -16.36 -17.63
CA TRP A 163 -7.17 -17.53 -16.75
C TRP A 163 -8.35 -18.47 -17.05
N ASP A 164 -8.21 -19.30 -18.08
CA ASP A 164 -9.30 -20.21 -18.53
C ASP A 164 -9.79 -21.17 -17.44
N GLN A 165 -8.90 -21.61 -16.53
CA GLN A 165 -9.25 -22.55 -15.46
C GLN A 165 -10.17 -21.96 -14.37
N MET A 166 -10.13 -20.65 -14.15
CA MET A 166 -10.99 -19.94 -13.18
C MET A 166 -12.16 -19.22 -13.86
N ARG A 167 -12.22 -19.22 -15.19
CA ARG A 167 -13.30 -18.56 -15.92
C ARG A 167 -14.60 -19.36 -15.72
N PRO A 168 -15.64 -18.77 -15.12
CA PRO A 168 -16.88 -19.50 -14.92
C PRO A 168 -17.61 -19.71 -16.24
N SER A 169 -18.23 -20.88 -16.41
CA SER A 169 -19.05 -21.17 -17.59
C SER A 169 -20.37 -20.40 -17.54
N TRP A 170 -20.96 -20.14 -18.70
CA TRP A 170 -22.29 -19.55 -18.80
C TRP A 170 -23.36 -20.37 -18.06
N GLU A 171 -23.18 -21.69 -18.02
CA GLU A 171 -24.03 -22.61 -17.27
C GLU A 171 -23.94 -22.38 -15.76
N ASP A 172 -22.73 -22.13 -15.25
CA ASP A 172 -22.47 -21.91 -13.83
C ASP A 172 -23.03 -20.55 -13.38
N LEU A 173 -22.88 -19.51 -14.21
CA LEU A 173 -23.42 -18.18 -13.93
C LEU A 173 -24.96 -18.17 -13.82
N ARG A 174 -25.64 -19.00 -14.61
CA ARG A 174 -27.12 -19.11 -14.56
C ARG A 174 -27.62 -19.81 -13.31
N ARG A 175 -26.80 -20.66 -12.70
CA ARG A 175 -27.15 -21.39 -11.46
C ARG A 175 -26.99 -20.54 -10.21
N VAL A 176 -26.32 -19.38 -10.31
CA VAL A 176 -26.13 -18.47 -9.18
C VAL A 176 -27.46 -17.79 -8.82
N PRO A 177 -27.98 -17.97 -7.59
CA PRO A 177 -29.21 -17.30 -7.17
C PRO A 177 -29.07 -15.78 -7.23
N LEU A 178 -30.11 -15.11 -7.72
CA LEU A 178 -30.13 -13.65 -7.92
C LEU A 178 -29.85 -12.86 -6.63
N LEU A 179 -30.54 -13.20 -5.53
CA LEU A 179 -30.42 -12.45 -4.28
C LEU A 179 -29.19 -12.86 -3.47
N GLU A 180 -28.96 -14.16 -3.31
CA GLU A 180 -27.89 -14.71 -2.47
C GLU A 180 -26.51 -14.61 -3.13
N GLY A 181 -26.43 -14.71 -4.45
CA GLY A 181 -25.17 -14.62 -5.18
C GLY A 181 -24.90 -13.22 -5.72
N TRP A 182 -25.70 -12.75 -6.68
CA TRP A 182 -25.47 -11.44 -7.31
C TRP A 182 -25.73 -10.28 -6.35
N GLY A 183 -26.77 -10.39 -5.50
CA GLY A 183 -27.05 -9.40 -4.47
C GLY A 183 -25.94 -9.28 -3.43
N SER A 184 -25.35 -10.39 -2.98
CA SER A 184 -24.23 -10.37 -2.03
C SER A 184 -22.94 -9.85 -2.66
N ALA A 185 -22.67 -10.16 -3.94
CA ALA A 185 -21.55 -9.60 -4.68
C ALA A 185 -21.65 -8.07 -4.82
N LEU A 186 -22.84 -7.55 -5.15
CA LEU A 186 -23.10 -6.11 -5.22
C LEU A 186 -22.94 -5.45 -3.84
N ALA A 187 -23.49 -6.06 -2.78
CA ALA A 187 -23.36 -5.55 -1.43
C ALA A 187 -21.89 -5.52 -0.96
N ALA A 188 -21.13 -6.57 -1.25
CA ALA A 188 -19.70 -6.65 -0.97
C ALA A 188 -18.92 -5.55 -1.71
N GLY A 189 -19.25 -5.30 -2.98
CA GLY A 189 -18.63 -4.22 -3.77
C GLY A 189 -18.91 -2.82 -3.21
N LEU A 190 -20.16 -2.53 -2.84
CA LEU A 190 -20.52 -1.24 -2.23
C LEU A 190 -19.88 -1.04 -0.86
N CYS A 191 -19.89 -2.10 -0.03
CA CYS A 191 -19.26 -2.08 1.29
C CYS A 191 -17.74 -1.90 1.17
N SER A 192 -17.09 -2.63 0.28
CA SER A 192 -15.65 -2.53 0.02
C SER A 192 -15.27 -1.15 -0.53
N GLY A 193 -16.04 -0.60 -1.48
CA GLY A 193 -15.83 0.75 -1.99
C GLY A 193 -15.92 1.82 -0.89
N GLY A 194 -16.93 1.70 -0.02
CA GLY A 194 -17.07 2.58 1.16
C GLY A 194 -15.89 2.43 2.13
N ALA A 195 -15.50 1.20 2.45
CA ALA A 195 -14.33 0.91 3.30
C ALA A 195 -13.03 1.49 2.70
N GLN A 196 -12.86 1.43 1.38
CA GLN A 196 -11.67 1.95 0.70
C GLN A 196 -11.58 3.49 0.77
N VAL A 197 -12.72 4.18 0.67
CA VAL A 197 -12.80 5.65 0.86
C VAL A 197 -12.47 6.01 2.31
N LEU A 198 -13.06 5.31 3.28
CA LEU A 198 -12.80 5.54 4.70
C LEU A 198 -11.34 5.25 5.07
N MET A 199 -10.76 4.18 4.54
CA MET A 199 -9.35 3.84 4.71
C MET A 199 -8.44 4.93 4.13
N SER A 200 -8.73 5.41 2.92
CA SER A 200 -7.95 6.48 2.29
C SER A 200 -8.03 7.78 3.09
N LEU A 201 -9.21 8.14 3.59
CA LEU A 201 -9.42 9.28 4.45
C LEU A 201 -8.65 9.13 5.77
N ALA A 202 -8.75 7.97 6.42
CA ALA A 202 -8.03 7.68 7.66
C ALA A 202 -6.52 7.85 7.48
N LEU A 203 -5.94 7.36 6.38
CA LEU A 203 -4.50 7.51 6.11
C LEU A 203 -4.05 8.95 5.80
N GLN A 204 -4.97 9.79 5.33
CA GLN A 204 -4.70 11.22 5.09
C GLN A 204 -4.80 12.03 6.39
N LEU A 205 -5.76 11.71 7.26
CA LEU A 205 -6.05 12.45 8.49
C LEU A 205 -5.17 12.00 9.67
N GLU A 206 -4.92 10.71 9.82
CA GLU A 206 -4.25 10.16 11.00
C GLU A 206 -2.74 10.08 10.87
N LYS A 207 -2.08 10.10 12.03
CA LYS A 207 -0.65 9.80 12.10
C LYS A 207 -0.43 8.34 11.68
N ALA A 208 0.73 8.07 11.06
CA ALA A 208 1.03 6.75 10.49
C ALA A 208 0.97 5.59 11.52
N GLY A 209 1.15 5.89 12.82
CA GLY A 209 1.08 4.89 13.90
C GLY A 209 -0.34 4.36 14.14
N PRO A 210 -1.29 5.19 14.61
CA PRO A 210 -2.67 4.75 14.86
C PRO A 210 -3.35 4.07 13.68
N ALA A 211 -3.18 4.60 12.46
CA ALA A 211 -3.76 3.99 11.27
C ALA A 211 -3.23 2.56 11.01
N THR A 212 -1.93 2.34 11.25
CA THR A 212 -1.33 1.00 11.11
C THR A 212 -1.82 0.05 12.20
N PHE A 213 -2.06 0.54 13.42
CA PHE A 213 -2.64 -0.26 14.49
C PHE A 213 -4.07 -0.73 14.14
N ALA A 214 -4.90 0.17 13.60
CA ALA A 214 -6.25 -0.20 13.18
C ALA A 214 -6.26 -1.34 12.15
N MET A 215 -5.33 -1.32 11.18
CA MET A 215 -5.18 -2.40 10.19
C MET A 215 -4.83 -3.77 10.80
N THR A 216 -4.19 -3.81 11.96
CA THR A 216 -3.87 -5.09 12.62
C THR A 216 -5.08 -5.75 13.26
N LEU A 217 -6.11 -4.98 13.62
CA LEU A 217 -7.35 -5.51 14.21
C LEU A 217 -8.14 -6.36 13.22
N ASP A 218 -8.00 -6.10 11.92
CA ASP A 218 -8.65 -6.88 10.85
C ASP A 218 -8.37 -8.37 10.97
N THR A 219 -7.15 -8.74 11.41
CA THR A 219 -6.77 -10.15 11.59
C THR A 219 -7.55 -10.81 12.71
N VAL A 220 -7.79 -10.11 13.81
CA VAL A 220 -8.56 -10.64 14.95
C VAL A 220 -10.01 -10.88 14.52
N PHE A 221 -10.61 -9.92 13.81
CA PHE A 221 -11.97 -10.07 13.28
C PHE A 221 -12.06 -11.17 12.22
N ALA A 222 -11.04 -11.34 11.36
CA ALA A 222 -10.99 -12.40 10.38
C ALA A 222 -11.07 -13.79 11.01
N PHE A 223 -10.33 -14.04 12.09
CA PHE A 223 -10.43 -15.30 12.84
C PHE A 223 -11.79 -15.49 13.52
N ILE A 224 -12.37 -14.42 14.08
CA ILE A 224 -13.70 -14.48 14.68
C ILE A 224 -14.73 -14.85 13.61
N PHE A 225 -14.71 -14.20 12.45
CA PHE A 225 -15.61 -14.49 11.33
C PHE A 225 -15.37 -15.87 10.72
N GLN A 226 -14.12 -16.33 10.66
CA GLN A 226 -13.80 -17.68 10.22
C GLN A 226 -14.49 -18.75 11.09
N VAL A 227 -14.44 -18.60 12.42
CA VAL A 227 -15.07 -19.57 13.32
C VAL A 227 -16.59 -19.41 13.37
N THR A 228 -17.08 -18.18 13.45
CA THR A 228 -18.51 -17.91 13.72
C THR A 228 -19.39 -17.94 12.47
N ILE A 229 -18.89 -17.43 11.34
CA ILE A 229 -19.64 -17.29 10.08
C ILE A 229 -19.31 -18.45 9.15
N LEU A 230 -18.02 -18.71 8.90
CA LEU A 230 -17.58 -19.77 7.98
C LEU A 230 -17.61 -21.17 8.62
N GLY A 231 -17.59 -21.24 9.96
CA GLY A 231 -17.66 -22.50 10.70
C GLY A 231 -16.47 -23.42 10.43
N THR A 232 -15.30 -22.84 10.14
CA THR A 232 -14.08 -23.57 9.78
C THR A 232 -13.14 -23.64 10.99
N PRO A 233 -12.59 -24.84 11.30
CA PRO A 233 -11.80 -25.04 12.50
C PRO A 233 -10.47 -24.29 12.42
N LEU A 234 -10.02 -23.78 13.56
CA LEU A 234 -8.71 -23.15 13.66
C LEU A 234 -7.64 -24.20 13.89
N GLY A 235 -6.64 -24.23 13.01
CA GLY A 235 -5.39 -24.93 13.25
C GLY A 235 -4.57 -24.19 14.30
N LEU A 236 -4.03 -24.91 15.29
CA LEU A 236 -3.17 -24.29 16.31
C LEU A 236 -1.91 -23.66 15.70
N GLY A 237 -1.38 -24.24 14.61
CA GLY A 237 -0.26 -23.65 13.87
C GLY A 237 -0.60 -22.28 13.30
N SER A 238 -1.76 -22.15 12.65
CA SER A 238 -2.26 -20.89 12.13
C SER A 238 -2.42 -19.83 13.21
N VAL A 239 -2.98 -20.19 14.37
CA VAL A 239 -3.17 -19.27 15.49
C VAL A 239 -1.81 -18.81 16.04
N VAL A 240 -0.88 -19.74 16.29
CA VAL A 240 0.46 -19.40 16.80
C VAL A 240 1.21 -18.51 15.82
N GLY A 241 1.22 -18.87 14.53
CA GLY A 241 1.86 -18.06 13.50
C GLY A 241 1.25 -16.66 13.39
N SER A 242 -0.08 -16.55 13.51
CA SER A 242 -0.79 -15.26 13.47
C SER A 242 -0.51 -14.38 14.70
N VAL A 243 -0.41 -14.98 15.89
CA VAL A 243 0.01 -14.26 17.10
C VAL A 243 1.44 -13.74 16.96
N MET A 244 2.34 -14.52 16.35
CA MET A 244 3.70 -14.08 16.08
C MET A 244 3.74 -12.92 15.08
N THR A 245 3.00 -12.99 13.96
CA THR A 245 2.98 -11.90 12.96
C THR A 245 2.36 -10.63 13.55
N LEU A 246 1.22 -10.75 14.24
CA LEU A 246 0.56 -9.61 14.89
C LEU A 246 1.44 -8.98 15.98
N GLY A 247 2.07 -9.80 16.82
CA GLY A 247 2.98 -9.32 17.86
C GLY A 247 4.16 -8.55 17.28
N ALA A 248 4.72 -9.00 16.16
CA ALA A 248 5.79 -8.31 15.46
C ALA A 248 5.35 -6.95 14.87
N VAL A 249 4.16 -6.90 14.26
CA VAL A 249 3.62 -5.63 13.73
C VAL A 249 3.31 -4.66 14.87
N PHE A 250 2.74 -5.15 15.98
CA PHE A 250 2.47 -4.34 17.16
C PHE A 250 3.77 -3.77 17.76
N LEU A 251 4.82 -4.59 17.86
CA LEU A 251 6.15 -4.14 18.28
C LEU A 251 6.67 -3.01 17.37
N LEU A 252 6.51 -3.13 16.06
CA LEU A 252 6.93 -2.10 15.12
C LEU A 252 6.16 -0.79 15.32
N VAL A 253 4.84 -0.86 15.52
CA VAL A 253 4.01 0.31 15.82
C VAL A 253 4.46 0.97 17.12
N ALA A 254 4.66 0.20 18.18
CA ALA A 254 5.13 0.70 19.48
C ALA A 254 6.48 1.44 19.36
N VAL A 255 7.42 0.86 18.61
CA VAL A 255 8.73 1.47 18.33
C VAL A 255 8.60 2.78 17.56
N LYS A 256 7.73 2.83 16.55
CA LYS A 256 7.50 4.04 15.75
C LYS A 256 6.87 5.15 16.61
N LEU A 257 5.92 4.80 17.48
CA LEU A 257 5.33 5.73 18.43
C LEU A 257 6.38 6.29 19.40
N TRP A 258 7.19 5.45 20.03
CA TRP A 258 8.24 5.89 20.95
C TRP A 258 9.31 6.75 20.30
N SER A 259 9.72 6.40 19.07
CA SER A 259 10.72 7.18 18.33
C SER A 259 10.18 8.57 17.94
N SER A 260 8.90 8.65 17.55
CA SER A 260 8.25 9.93 17.20
C SER A 260 8.08 10.87 18.40
N SER A 261 7.72 10.33 19.57
CA SER A 261 7.61 11.12 20.81
C SER A 261 8.96 11.60 21.34
N GLY A 262 10.04 10.88 21.05
CA GLY A 262 11.40 11.30 21.40
C GLY A 262 11.87 12.51 20.59
N ALA A 263 11.55 12.54 19.29
CA ALA A 263 11.92 13.63 18.38
C ALA A 263 11.20 14.95 18.75
N SER A 264 9.89 14.91 18.99
CA SER A 264 9.11 16.09 19.34
C SER A 264 9.55 16.71 20.68
N ARG A 265 9.88 15.88 21.69
CA ARG A 265 10.45 16.36 22.97
C ARG A 265 11.82 17.04 22.80
N GLY A 266 12.63 16.57 21.86
CA GLY A 266 13.92 17.16 21.53
C GLY A 266 13.79 18.56 20.94
N GLU A 267 12.94 18.69 19.92
CA GLU A 267 12.65 19.97 19.25
C GLU A 267 12.01 20.99 20.20
N GLU A 268 11.10 20.56 21.08
CA GLU A 268 10.49 21.45 22.06
C GLU A 268 11.52 21.95 23.10
N SER A 269 12.46 21.09 23.51
CA SER A 269 13.55 21.46 24.43
C SER A 269 14.52 22.45 23.78
N GLU A 270 14.89 22.22 22.52
CA GLU A 270 15.69 23.13 21.69
C GLU A 270 15.01 24.50 21.51
N ARG A 271 13.70 24.51 21.19
CA ARG A 271 12.89 25.73 21.04
C ARG A 271 12.82 26.52 22.35
N LYS A 272 12.61 25.83 23.49
CA LYS A 272 12.65 26.44 24.83
C LYS A 272 14.05 27.01 25.17
N LYS A 273 15.14 26.31 24.80
CA LYS A 273 16.52 26.82 24.99
C LYS A 273 16.81 28.05 24.13
N ARG A 274 16.34 28.09 22.87
CA ARG A 274 16.46 29.27 21.98
C ARG A 274 15.73 30.48 22.54
N LYS A 275 14.44 30.33 22.92
CA LYS A 275 13.65 31.40 23.55
C LYS A 275 14.31 31.93 24.83
N ARG A 276 14.92 31.05 25.64
CA ARG A 276 15.63 31.45 26.87
C ARG A 276 16.97 32.15 26.61
N LYS A 277 17.64 31.86 25.48
CA LYS A 277 18.83 32.61 25.04
C LYS A 277 18.46 33.99 24.51
N GLU A 278 17.39 34.10 23.74
CA GLU A 278 16.89 35.39 23.23
C GLU A 278 16.44 36.32 24.36
N SER A 279 15.69 35.82 25.34
CA SER A 279 15.27 36.63 26.50
C SER A 279 16.46 37.09 27.36
N ARG A 280 17.50 36.27 27.48
CA ARG A 280 18.75 36.63 28.17
C ARG A 280 19.56 37.68 27.39
N ASN A 281 19.56 37.63 26.06
CA ASN A 281 20.25 38.62 25.21
C ASN A 281 19.53 39.97 25.18
N GLN A 282 18.19 39.98 25.25
CA GLN A 282 17.41 41.23 25.40
C GLN A 282 17.57 41.85 26.79
N SER A 283 17.62 41.03 27.86
CA SER A 283 17.86 41.53 29.22
C SER A 283 19.29 42.08 29.41
N GLY A 284 20.30 41.51 28.73
CA GLY A 284 21.68 42.01 28.74
C GLY A 284 21.89 43.31 27.97
N ARG A 285 21.00 43.66 27.02
CA ARG A 285 21.05 44.91 26.24
C ARG A 285 20.29 46.08 26.89
N GLY A 286 19.50 45.84 27.93
CA GLY A 286 18.74 46.87 28.66
C GLY A 286 19.49 47.56 29.81
N GLY A 287 20.75 47.19 30.06
CA GLY A 287 21.55 47.72 31.18
C GLY A 287 22.26 49.06 30.92
N THR A 288 22.01 49.72 29.80
CA THR A 288 22.70 50.98 29.47
C THR A 288 21.78 51.92 28.70
N LEU A 289 20.77 52.47 29.37
CA LEU A 289 20.32 53.84 29.11
C LEU A 289 19.41 54.28 30.26
N GLY A 290 19.85 55.31 30.98
CA GLY A 290 19.11 55.91 32.07
C GLY A 290 17.89 56.69 31.60
N THR A 291 16.95 56.81 32.54
CA THR A 291 15.96 57.89 32.70
C THR A 291 15.06 58.21 31.50
N PHE A 292 13.75 57.94 31.64
CA PHE A 292 12.75 59.01 31.64
C PHE A 292 11.40 58.45 32.16
N SER A 293 10.82 59.14 33.14
CA SER A 293 9.48 58.86 33.64
C SER A 293 8.44 59.48 32.73
N VAL A 294 7.34 58.78 32.43
CA VAL A 294 6.05 59.41 32.14
C VAL A 294 4.91 58.59 32.75
N SER A 295 4.11 59.31 33.53
CA SER A 295 2.88 58.95 34.19
C SER A 295 1.71 58.84 33.19
N GLY A 296 0.81 57.87 33.35
CA GLY A 296 -0.35 57.73 32.44
C GLY A 296 -1.30 56.57 32.74
N ARG A 297 -2.09 56.74 33.81
CA ARG A 297 -3.48 56.29 34.05
C ARG A 297 -4.18 55.28 33.08
N LYS A 298 -4.64 54.17 33.68
CA LYS A 298 -5.87 53.35 33.46
C LYS A 298 -6.47 53.23 32.04
N GLU A 299 -6.63 51.98 31.60
CA GLU A 299 -7.97 51.40 31.35
C GLU A 299 -7.90 49.86 31.39
N GLU A 300 -8.78 49.28 32.22
CA GLU A 300 -9.07 47.86 32.33
C GLU A 300 -10.27 47.59 31.41
N ARG A 301 -10.13 46.73 30.41
CA ARG A 301 -11.28 46.15 29.72
C ARG A 301 -10.94 44.74 29.27
N VAL A 302 -11.60 43.79 29.92
CA VAL A 302 -11.65 42.37 29.59
C VAL A 302 -12.55 42.21 28.37
N THR A 303 -12.03 41.58 27.33
CA THR A 303 -12.83 40.84 26.33
C THR A 303 -12.05 39.59 25.97
N GLU A 304 -12.65 38.45 26.32
CA GLU A 304 -12.31 37.13 25.83
C GLU A 304 -12.55 37.10 24.32
N GLU A 305 -11.53 36.77 23.52
CA GLU A 305 -11.70 36.27 22.17
C GLU A 305 -10.88 34.99 22.04
N GLU A 306 -11.58 33.92 21.65
CA GLU A 306 -11.06 32.61 21.32
C GLU A 306 -10.19 32.73 20.05
N GLU A 307 -8.91 32.39 20.13
CA GLU A 307 -8.05 32.19 18.96
C GLU A 307 -8.10 30.71 18.53
N GLU A 308 -8.69 30.45 17.37
CA GLU A 308 -8.45 29.25 16.57
C GLU A 308 -7.02 29.32 16.01
N GLU A 309 -6.11 28.47 16.51
CA GLU A 309 -4.80 28.25 15.89
C GLU A 309 -4.94 27.40 14.61
N GLU A 310 -4.98 28.05 13.45
CA GLU A 310 -4.50 27.45 12.20
C GLU A 310 -2.96 27.36 12.25
N GLU A 311 -2.41 26.21 12.66
CA GLU A 311 -0.99 25.92 12.41
C GLU A 311 -0.76 25.59 10.92
N GLY A 312 -0.49 26.64 10.15
CA GLY A 312 0.16 26.54 8.85
C GLY A 312 1.61 26.07 9.02
N ILE A 313 1.90 24.84 8.59
CA ILE A 313 3.28 24.34 8.51
C ILE A 313 3.97 24.96 7.29
N VAL A 314 4.87 25.90 7.59
CA VAL A 314 5.91 26.41 6.69
C VAL A 314 6.88 25.27 6.39
N VAL A 315 6.86 24.78 5.15
CA VAL A 315 7.97 23.99 4.60
C VAL A 315 8.94 24.99 3.99
N ALA A 316 10.18 24.97 4.47
CA ALA A 316 11.28 25.71 3.89
C ALA A 316 11.53 25.22 2.45
N GLU A 317 11.32 26.10 1.47
CA GLU A 317 11.95 26.00 0.16
C GLU A 317 13.41 26.44 0.32
N GLU A 318 14.34 25.51 0.09
CA GLU A 318 15.70 25.87 -0.33
C GLU A 318 15.61 26.32 -1.78
N GLY A 319 16.00 27.56 -2.03
CA GLY A 319 16.04 28.15 -3.36
C GLY A 319 17.22 27.64 -4.18
N GLU A 320 16.93 27.26 -5.41
CA GLU A 320 17.84 27.41 -6.54
C GLU A 320 17.11 28.24 -7.60
N GLU A 321 17.41 29.54 -7.65
CA GLU A 321 17.23 30.36 -8.84
C GLU A 321 18.57 30.39 -9.58
N MET A 322 18.55 29.96 -10.85
CA MET A 322 19.44 30.51 -11.86
C MET A 322 18.63 30.61 -13.16
N ASP A 323 18.43 31.85 -13.60
CA ASP A 323 17.62 32.27 -14.74
C ASP A 323 18.51 32.59 -15.96
N SER A 324 17.85 32.82 -17.11
CA SER A 324 18.30 33.20 -18.47
C SER A 324 18.42 32.03 -19.46
N GLN A 325 17.50 31.83 -20.42
CA GLN A 325 16.98 32.64 -21.56
C GLN A 325 17.77 32.47 -22.87
N GLY A 326 17.02 32.31 -23.98
CA GLY A 326 17.45 32.40 -25.40
C GLY A 326 17.43 31.03 -26.09
N GLU A 327 16.35 30.62 -26.77
CA GLU A 327 16.02 30.91 -28.19
C GLU A 327 17.16 30.61 -29.17
N GLU A 328 16.94 29.64 -30.07
CA GLU A 328 17.15 29.78 -31.53
C GLU A 328 16.59 28.55 -32.27
N GLU A 329 15.62 28.82 -33.14
CA GLU A 329 15.21 27.99 -34.29
C GLU A 329 16.27 28.15 -35.39
N GLU A 330 16.61 27.08 -36.11
CA GLU A 330 17.10 27.17 -37.50
C GLU A 330 16.70 25.89 -38.27
N GLU A 331 15.86 26.09 -39.29
CA GLU A 331 15.61 25.21 -40.44
C GLU A 331 16.61 25.52 -41.57
N GLU A 332 16.62 24.66 -42.60
CA GLU A 332 17.30 24.76 -43.92
C GLU A 332 18.79 24.38 -43.94
N GLU A 333 19.37 23.60 -44.88
CA GLU A 333 19.08 23.08 -46.22
C GLU A 333 19.87 21.74 -46.34
N GLY A 334 19.46 20.68 -47.03
CA GLY A 334 19.33 20.60 -48.49
C GLY A 334 20.60 19.97 -49.11
N GLU A 335 20.57 18.68 -49.49
CA GLU A 335 21.23 18.25 -50.73
C GLU A 335 20.67 16.94 -51.28
N GLN A 336 20.55 16.96 -52.60
CA GLN A 336 19.77 16.10 -53.47
C GLN A 336 20.55 14.84 -53.90
N GLY A 337 19.79 13.79 -54.25
CA GLY A 337 20.31 12.60 -54.92
C GLY A 337 19.21 11.74 -55.52
N THR A 338 18.55 12.27 -56.56
CA THR A 338 17.81 11.54 -57.62
C THR A 338 18.48 10.19 -57.98
N ARG A 339 17.79 9.09 -58.33
CA ARG A 339 16.92 8.94 -59.53
C ARG A 339 16.40 7.48 -59.63
N GLU A 340 15.24 7.34 -60.29
CA GLU A 340 14.74 6.22 -61.12
C GLU A 340 14.46 4.84 -60.45
N GLN A 341 13.21 4.35 -60.30
CA GLN A 341 12.14 4.02 -61.27
C GLN A 341 12.39 2.72 -62.06
N SER A 342 11.71 1.61 -61.66
CA SER A 342 10.93 0.69 -62.53
C SER A 342 10.71 -0.71 -61.90
N ASP A 343 9.49 -0.94 -61.41
CA ASP A 343 8.57 -2.11 -61.56
C ASP A 343 8.93 -3.26 -62.55
N PRO A 344 8.21 -4.41 -62.59
CA PRO A 344 7.89 -5.41 -61.56
C PRO A 344 7.99 -6.88 -62.13
N LEU A 345 7.41 -7.87 -61.42
CA LEU A 345 6.90 -9.18 -61.87
C LEU A 345 7.75 -10.48 -61.67
N ALA A 346 7.09 -11.37 -60.90
CA ALA A 346 6.71 -12.75 -61.25
C ALA A 346 7.50 -13.96 -60.71
N SER A 347 6.66 -14.94 -60.34
CA SER A 347 6.84 -16.37 -60.07
C SER A 347 7.10 -16.76 -58.61
N GLU A 348 6.09 -17.25 -57.88
CA GLU A 348 5.57 -18.64 -57.86
C GLU A 348 6.63 -19.61 -57.31
N SER A 349 6.54 -19.99 -56.04
CA SER A 349 5.81 -21.17 -55.53
C SER A 349 6.51 -22.47 -55.93
N ASP A 350 7.15 -23.11 -54.96
CA ASP A 350 7.03 -24.53 -54.62
C ASP A 350 8.19 -24.91 -53.68
N ASP A 351 7.83 -25.40 -52.50
CA ASP A 351 8.53 -26.45 -51.73
C ASP A 351 7.94 -26.50 -50.31
N VAL A 352 6.68 -26.92 -50.27
CA VAL A 352 6.11 -27.69 -49.16
C VAL A 352 6.30 -29.15 -49.55
N ILE A 353 6.67 -29.98 -48.57
CA ILE A 353 6.93 -31.44 -48.60
C ILE A 353 8.42 -31.76 -48.47
N ALA A 354 8.87 -32.04 -47.24
CA ALA A 354 9.80 -33.14 -46.89
C ALA A 354 10.44 -32.97 -45.50
N ILE A 355 9.67 -32.92 -44.40
CA ILE A 355 10.19 -33.28 -43.07
C ILE A 355 9.11 -34.04 -42.29
N GLU A 356 8.75 -35.21 -42.79
CA GLU A 356 8.00 -36.22 -42.05
C GLU A 356 8.39 -37.59 -42.63
N GLN A 357 9.56 -38.14 -42.24
CA GLN A 357 9.99 -39.53 -42.53
C GLN A 357 11.34 -39.90 -41.84
N ILE A 358 11.71 -39.29 -40.70
CA ILE A 358 12.87 -39.75 -39.88
C ILE A 358 12.40 -40.04 -38.45
N GLU A 359 11.50 -41.02 -38.30
CA GLU A 359 11.25 -41.65 -36.99
C GLU A 359 10.62 -43.06 -37.12
N ARG A 360 10.93 -43.77 -38.22
CA ARG A 360 10.68 -45.22 -38.35
C ARG A 360 11.91 -45.87 -38.96
N GLY A 361 12.80 -46.36 -38.10
CA GLY A 361 14.01 -47.04 -38.56
C GLY A 361 15.05 -47.32 -37.47
N THR A 362 14.62 -47.70 -36.27
CA THR A 362 15.45 -48.42 -35.29
C THR A 362 14.57 -49.46 -34.62
N GLU A 363 14.31 -50.54 -35.34
CA GLU A 363 13.96 -51.85 -34.77
C GLU A 363 15.24 -52.69 -34.80
N GLU A 364 15.72 -53.12 -33.62
CA GLU A 364 16.20 -54.48 -33.32
C GLU A 364 16.35 -54.67 -31.81
#